data_AF-A0A182T8F8-F1
#
_entry.id   AF-A0A182T8F8-F1
#
_cell.length_a   1.000
_cell.length_b   1.000
_cell.length_c   1.000
_cell.angle_alpha   90.00
_cell.angle_beta   90.00
_cell.angle_gamma   90.00
#
_symmetry.space_group_name_H-M   'P 1'
#
loop_
_entity.id
_entity.type
_entity.pdbx_description
1 polymer ?
#
loop_
_entity_poly.entity_id
_entity_poly.type
_entity_poly.pdbx_seq_one_letter_code
_entity_poly.pdbx_strand_id
1 'polypeptide(L)'
;MNLSHYCQDGDRQLIGKILITTLRFYRIDYYNFGSLTDDLYGRSDPARQVNQARLMARKNGQNFPCLKCGKWYSTRSIMLRHMNHECGVEKKIQCKFCYKKFRRKWNLEQHIKRLHMSEKRKHHLHQQQQQQQQQQQQQQQQQQQSQQTSQQQVSNRN
;
A
#
# COMPACT_ATOMS: atom_id res chain seq x y z
N MET A 1 -55.95 -12.21 19.99
CA MET A 1 -56.24 -10.77 20.08
C MET A 1 -54.90 -10.07 19.88
N ASN A 2 -54.57 -9.67 18.64
CA ASN A 2 -54.70 -8.30 18.10
C ASN A 2 -53.97 -7.25 18.98
N LEU A 3 -53.17 -6.31 18.50
CA LEU A 3 -52.71 -5.92 17.16
C LEU A 3 -51.68 -4.77 17.36
N SER A 4 -50.73 -4.65 16.43
CA SER A 4 -50.11 -3.40 15.92
C SER A 4 -49.43 -2.40 16.86
N HIS A 5 -48.13 -2.15 16.60
CA HIS A 5 -47.75 -0.97 15.79
C HIS A 5 -46.41 -1.18 15.07
N TYR A 6 -46.44 -0.89 13.77
CA TYR A 6 -45.36 -0.92 12.79
C TYR A 6 -45.39 0.43 12.07
N CYS A 7 -44.23 1.05 11.85
CA CYS A 7 -43.84 1.95 10.73
C CYS A 7 -42.45 2.52 11.09
N GLN A 8 -41.35 2.08 10.47
CA GLN A 8 -40.82 2.44 9.13
C GLN A 8 -40.47 3.92 8.97
N ASP A 9 -39.16 4.19 9.02
CA ASP A 9 -38.38 5.15 8.23
C ASP A 9 -36.94 4.58 8.24
N GLY A 10 -36.24 4.31 7.15
CA GLY A 10 -36.05 5.15 5.98
C GLY A 10 -34.54 5.31 5.81
N ASP A 11 -33.99 4.67 4.79
CA ASP A 11 -32.61 4.68 4.31
C ASP A 11 -31.58 5.61 4.97
N ARG A 12 -30.62 5.01 5.70
CA ARG A 12 -29.33 5.67 6.00
C ARG A 12 -28.10 4.79 5.88
N GLN A 13 -28.15 3.76 5.02
CA GLN A 13 -27.02 2.86 4.77
C GLN A 13 -26.41 2.94 3.36
N LEU A 14 -26.58 4.05 2.62
CA LEU A 14 -25.98 4.20 1.28
C LEU A 14 -24.97 5.34 1.10
N ILE A 15 -24.64 6.12 2.14
CA ILE A 15 -23.58 7.16 2.07
C ILE A 15 -22.35 6.78 2.93
N GLY A 16 -22.16 5.49 3.20
CA GLY A 16 -20.97 4.96 3.90
C GLY A 16 -20.05 4.11 3.02
N LYS A 17 -20.50 3.70 1.83
CA LYS A 17 -19.80 2.70 0.99
C LYS A 17 -19.05 3.31 -0.21
N ILE A 18 -19.25 4.59 -0.51
CA ILE A 18 -18.63 5.24 -1.69
C ILE A 18 -17.31 5.97 -1.36
N LEU A 19 -17.04 6.31 -0.09
CA LEU A 19 -15.78 6.99 0.30
C LEU A 19 -14.68 6.08 0.86
N ILE A 20 -14.93 4.77 1.00
CA ILE A 20 -13.93 3.80 1.50
C ILE A 20 -13.22 3.07 0.34
N THR A 21 -13.76 3.12 -0.88
CA THR A 21 -13.18 2.46 -2.06
C THR A 21 -12.06 3.25 -2.72
N THR A 22 -11.98 4.57 -2.55
CA THR A 22 -10.96 5.41 -3.21
C THR A 22 -9.78 5.79 -2.31
N LEU A 23 -9.90 5.71 -0.98
CA LEU A 23 -8.81 6.05 -0.05
C LEU A 23 -7.95 4.84 0.37
N ARG A 24 -7.97 3.75 -0.42
CA ARG A 24 -7.14 2.56 -0.18
C ARG A 24 -5.90 2.48 -1.07
N PHE A 25 -5.63 3.49 -1.91
CA PHE A 25 -4.57 3.35 -2.91
C PHE A 25 -3.34 4.24 -2.72
N TYR A 26 -3.40 5.46 -2.22
CA TYR A 26 -2.18 6.22 -1.90
C TYR A 26 -2.45 7.20 -0.76
N ARG A 27 -1.85 6.96 0.41
CA ARG A 27 -1.52 8.03 1.35
C ARG A 27 -0.10 7.81 1.86
N ILE A 28 0.83 7.95 0.92
CA ILE A 28 2.14 8.48 1.22
C ILE A 28 1.91 9.99 1.29
N ASP A 29 1.64 10.51 2.47
CA ASP A 29 1.83 11.93 2.76
C ASP A 29 2.58 12.02 4.08
N TYR A 30 3.87 12.25 3.90
CA TYR A 30 4.74 12.90 4.86
C TYR A 30 4.00 14.11 5.45
N TYR A 31 3.85 14.15 6.77
CA TYR A 31 3.56 15.32 7.60
C TYR A 31 2.26 16.12 7.32
N ASN A 32 1.47 16.28 8.39
CA ASN A 32 0.46 17.33 8.61
C ASN A 32 -0.94 17.12 8.01
N PHE A 33 -1.87 16.59 8.83
CA PHE A 33 -3.25 17.05 8.82
C PHE A 33 -3.85 16.84 10.21
N GLY A 34 -3.92 17.93 10.98
CA GLY A 34 -4.80 18.00 12.13
C GLY A 34 -6.25 18.18 11.68
N SER A 35 -7.16 17.85 12.60
CA SER A 35 -8.62 18.00 12.58
C SER A 35 -9.45 16.90 11.88
N LEU A 36 -10.45 16.43 12.65
CA LEU A 36 -11.69 15.75 12.28
C LEU A 36 -11.79 14.21 12.26
N THR A 37 -10.84 13.43 12.81
CA THR A 37 -11.08 11.97 13.05
C THR A 37 -10.61 11.43 14.40
N ASP A 38 -10.24 12.30 15.35
CA ASP A 38 -9.55 11.88 16.57
C ASP A 38 -10.43 11.15 17.61
N ASP A 39 -11.77 11.18 17.50
CA ASP A 39 -12.64 10.70 18.59
C ASP A 39 -13.18 9.27 18.44
N LEU A 40 -12.94 8.56 17.33
CA LEU A 40 -13.48 7.19 17.13
C LEU A 40 -12.43 6.06 17.21
N TYR A 41 -11.15 6.39 17.23
CA TYR A 41 -10.08 5.42 17.47
C TYR A 41 -9.10 6.01 18.45
N GLY A 42 -9.27 5.71 19.75
CA GLY A 42 -8.41 6.14 20.85
C GLY A 42 -6.92 5.85 20.63
N ARG A 43 -6.27 6.68 19.82
CA ARG A 43 -4.82 6.77 19.67
C ARG A 43 -4.43 7.98 20.48
N SER A 44 -3.88 7.70 21.65
CA SER A 44 -3.16 8.67 22.46
C SER A 44 -2.34 9.60 21.57
N ASP A 45 -2.67 10.89 21.64
CA ASP A 45 -2.01 11.98 20.93
C ASP A 45 -0.49 11.72 20.81
N PRO A 46 0.05 11.58 19.58
CA PRO A 46 1.48 11.35 19.36
C PRO A 46 2.36 12.40 20.04
N ALA A 47 1.88 13.65 20.21
CA ALA A 47 2.60 14.71 20.90
C ALA A 47 2.70 14.45 22.41
N ARG A 48 1.62 13.99 23.06
CA ARG A 48 1.65 13.57 24.48
C ARG A 48 2.63 12.43 24.74
N GLN A 49 2.60 11.39 23.91
CA GLN A 49 3.49 10.23 24.08
C GLN A 49 4.97 10.59 23.82
N VAL A 50 5.21 11.48 22.85
CA VAL A 50 6.54 12.04 22.58
C VAL A 50 7.09 12.80 23.78
N ASN A 51 6.27 13.64 24.40
CA ASN A 51 6.69 14.47 25.53
C ASN A 51 7.05 13.57 26.72
N GLN A 52 6.25 12.53 26.97
CA GLN A 52 6.54 11.51 27.98
C GLN A 52 7.82 10.71 27.68
N ALA A 53 8.01 10.27 26.43
CA ALA A 53 9.23 9.58 26.00
C ALA A 53 10.48 10.48 26.12
N ARG A 54 10.34 11.79 25.86
CA ARG A 54 11.42 12.78 26.02
C ARG A 54 11.79 12.99 27.50
N LEU A 55 10.81 13.02 28.41
CA LEU A 55 11.08 13.11 29.85
C LEU A 55 11.82 11.86 30.35
N MET A 56 11.41 10.67 29.92
CA MET A 56 12.08 9.41 30.28
C MET A 56 13.48 9.28 29.67
N ALA A 57 13.69 9.78 28.46
CA ALA A 57 14.99 9.78 27.80
C ALA A 57 16.05 10.64 28.52
N ARG A 58 15.63 11.75 29.15
CA ARG A 58 16.52 12.61 29.95
C ARG A 58 16.96 11.89 31.24
N LYS A 59 16.10 11.06 31.83
CA LYS A 59 16.38 10.33 33.08
C LYS A 59 17.29 9.10 32.85
N ASN A 60 17.19 8.45 31.69
CA ASN A 60 17.89 7.19 31.39
C ASN A 60 19.08 7.34 30.42
N GLY A 61 19.65 8.54 30.29
CA GLY A 61 20.88 8.75 29.52
C GLY A 61 20.72 8.59 27.99
N GLN A 62 19.86 9.39 27.37
CA GLN A 62 19.75 9.62 25.91
C GLN A 62 18.96 8.61 25.06
N ASN A 63 18.24 7.64 25.65
CA ASN A 63 17.43 6.68 24.87
C ASN A 63 15.91 6.95 24.96
N PHE A 64 15.20 6.81 23.85
CA PHE A 64 13.76 7.02 23.73
C PHE A 64 12.98 5.70 23.88
N PRO A 65 12.10 5.56 24.88
CA PRO A 65 11.30 4.35 25.07
C PRO A 65 10.05 4.33 24.18
N CYS A 66 9.67 3.15 23.71
CA CYS A 66 8.35 2.87 23.15
C CYS A 66 7.38 2.50 24.26
N LEU A 67 6.39 3.36 24.51
CA LEU A 67 5.42 3.16 25.60
C LEU A 67 4.47 1.97 25.39
N LYS A 68 4.39 1.42 24.16
CA LYS A 68 3.57 0.25 23.85
C LYS A 68 4.24 -1.09 24.19
N CYS A 69 5.56 -1.17 24.11
CA CYS A 69 6.29 -2.44 24.26
C CYS A 69 7.53 -2.35 25.15
N GLY A 70 7.81 -1.18 25.72
CA GLY A 70 8.94 -0.94 26.62
C GLY A 70 10.33 -0.90 25.98
N LYS A 71 10.45 -1.06 24.65
CA LYS A 71 11.75 -1.08 23.97
C LYS A 71 12.37 0.31 23.89
N TRP A 72 13.70 0.37 24.07
CA TRP A 72 14.49 1.60 24.00
C TRP A 72 15.15 1.77 22.64
N TYR A 73 15.26 3.02 22.19
CA TYR A 73 15.87 3.38 20.92
C TYR A 73 16.80 4.57 21.07
N SER A 74 17.92 4.55 20.36
CA SER A 74 18.95 5.61 20.43
C SER A 74 18.46 6.96 19.91
N THR A 75 17.42 6.99 19.08
CA THR A 75 16.86 8.24 18.57
C THR A 75 15.34 8.21 18.54
N ARG A 76 14.77 9.42 18.64
CA ARG A 76 13.32 9.64 18.55
C ARG A 76 12.75 9.12 17.23
N SER A 77 13.42 9.38 16.12
CA SER A 77 12.96 8.96 14.79
C SER A 77 12.85 7.43 14.68
N ILE A 78 13.80 6.70 15.27
CA ILE A 78 13.77 5.23 15.29
C ILE A 78 12.62 4.73 16.18
N MET A 79 12.43 5.32 17.35
CA MET A 79 11.32 4.99 18.27
C MET A 79 9.95 5.20 17.60
N LEU A 80 9.72 6.36 16.98
CA LEU A 80 8.47 6.68 16.29
C LEU A 80 8.21 5.72 15.13
N ARG A 81 9.25 5.43 14.32
CA ARG A 81 9.18 4.48 13.21
C ARG A 81 8.85 3.06 13.69
N HIS A 82 9.38 2.66 14.84
CA HIS A 82 9.04 1.39 15.47
C HIS A 82 7.57 1.38 15.90
N MET A 83 7.14 2.40 16.64
CA MET A 83 5.78 2.49 17.18
C MET A 83 4.70 2.48 16.09
N ASN A 84 4.96 3.15 14.96
CA ASN A 84 3.98 3.28 13.87
C ASN A 84 3.93 2.07 12.94
N HIS A 85 5.05 1.37 12.72
CA HIS A 85 5.16 0.37 11.65
C HIS A 85 5.63 -1.02 12.10
N GLU A 86 6.07 -1.17 13.34
CA GLU A 86 6.63 -2.44 13.84
C GLU A 86 5.98 -2.93 15.12
N CYS A 87 5.63 -2.02 16.03
CA CYS A 87 5.01 -2.35 17.30
C CYS A 87 3.56 -2.79 17.07
N GLY A 88 3.28 -4.08 17.22
CA GLY A 88 1.95 -4.65 17.04
C GLY A 88 1.47 -4.71 15.58
N VAL A 89 2.35 -4.45 14.60
CA VAL A 89 1.99 -4.51 13.18
C VAL A 89 2.40 -5.85 12.59
N GLU A 90 1.45 -6.56 12.01
CA GLU A 90 1.70 -7.81 11.30
C GLU A 90 2.58 -7.61 10.06
N LYS A 91 3.28 -8.67 9.66
CA LYS A 91 4.07 -8.67 8.42
C LYS A 91 3.12 -8.76 7.23
N LYS A 92 2.83 -7.62 6.58
CA LYS A 92 1.87 -7.54 5.48
C LYS A 92 2.48 -7.76 4.09
N ILE A 93 3.77 -7.47 3.93
CA ILE A 93 4.41 -7.44 2.61
C ILE A 93 5.07 -8.78 2.34
N GLN A 94 4.48 -9.60 1.46
CA GLN A 94 5.01 -10.91 1.09
C GLN A 94 6.03 -10.80 -0.05
N CYS A 95 7.08 -11.63 0.00
CA CYS A 95 8.00 -11.78 -1.11
C CYS A 95 7.29 -12.43 -2.31
N LYS A 96 7.58 -11.96 -3.52
CA LYS A 96 6.99 -12.55 -4.74
C LYS A 96 7.67 -13.85 -5.20
N PHE A 97 8.78 -14.22 -4.56
CA PHE A 97 9.57 -15.42 -4.89
C PHE A 97 9.51 -16.50 -3.79
N CYS A 98 9.00 -16.16 -2.60
CA CYS A 98 8.85 -17.10 -1.49
C CYS A 98 7.75 -16.65 -0.52
N TYR A 99 7.40 -17.47 0.47
CA TYR A 99 6.31 -17.17 1.40
C TYR A 99 6.67 -16.21 2.54
N LYS A 100 7.91 -15.69 2.57
CA LYS A 100 8.38 -14.84 3.67
C LYS A 100 7.74 -13.47 3.63
N LYS A 101 7.18 -13.04 4.77
CA LYS A 101 6.54 -11.73 4.95
C LYS A 101 7.43 -10.75 5.70
N PHE A 102 7.31 -9.47 5.36
CA PHE A 102 8.08 -8.35 5.90
C PHE A 102 7.15 -7.21 6.33
N ARG A 103 7.61 -6.42 7.31
CA ARG A 103 6.88 -5.23 7.80
C ARG A 103 7.18 -3.97 6.99
N ARG A 104 8.32 -3.93 6.29
CA ARG A 104 8.80 -2.75 5.55
C ARG A 104 9.32 -3.13 4.18
N LYS A 105 9.15 -2.24 3.19
CA LYS A 105 9.61 -2.43 1.80
C LYS A 105 11.12 -2.62 1.70
N TRP A 106 11.90 -1.78 2.38
CA TRP A 106 13.37 -1.87 2.35
C TRP A 106 13.88 -3.26 2.82
N ASN A 107 13.24 -3.84 3.83
CA ASN A 107 13.57 -5.19 4.31
C ASN A 107 13.30 -6.25 3.25
N LEU A 108 12.18 -6.14 2.53
CA LEU A 108 11.85 -7.03 1.41
C LEU A 108 12.88 -6.87 0.28
N GLU A 109 13.24 -5.65 -0.09
CA GLU A 109 14.21 -5.40 -1.16
C GLU A 109 15.58 -5.98 -0.85
N GLN A 110 16.06 -5.81 0.40
CA GLN A 110 17.30 -6.42 0.84
C GLN A 110 17.21 -7.94 0.86
N HIS A 111 16.07 -8.51 1.26
CA HIS A 111 15.83 -9.94 1.18
C HIS A 111 15.89 -10.45 -0.27
N ILE A 112 15.22 -9.77 -1.21
CA ILE A 112 15.25 -10.14 -2.63
C ILE A 112 16.67 -10.01 -3.19
N LYS A 113 17.40 -8.95 -2.86
CA LYS A 113 18.79 -8.76 -3.32
C LYS A 113 19.72 -9.87 -2.82
N ARG A 114 19.53 -10.35 -1.59
CA ARG A 114 20.41 -11.35 -0.98
C ARG A 114 20.07 -12.78 -1.39
N LEU A 115 18.78 -13.10 -1.53
CA LEU A 115 18.32 -14.48 -1.69
C LEU A 115 17.63 -14.77 -3.03
N HIS A 116 17.12 -13.75 -3.73
CA HIS A 116 16.33 -13.92 -4.95
C HIS A 116 16.80 -13.04 -6.11
N MET A 117 18.09 -12.69 -6.13
CA MET A 117 18.63 -11.81 -7.17
C MET A 117 18.57 -12.47 -8.55
N SER A 118 18.81 -13.78 -8.62
CA SER A 118 18.77 -14.55 -9.86
C SER A 118 17.35 -14.60 -10.44
N GLU A 119 16.36 -14.81 -9.57
CA GLU A 119 14.95 -14.92 -9.89
C GLU A 119 14.39 -13.56 -10.30
N LYS A 120 14.83 -12.48 -9.64
CA LYS A 120 14.52 -11.11 -10.06
C LYS A 120 15.02 -10.81 -11.47
N ARG A 121 16.24 -11.23 -11.82
CA ARG A 121 16.81 -11.02 -13.16
C ARG A 121 16.03 -11.83 -14.20
N LYS A 122 15.80 -13.12 -13.95
CA LYS A 122 15.01 -13.99 -14.85
C LYS A 122 13.61 -13.45 -15.09
N HIS A 123 12.92 -13.04 -14.03
CA HIS A 123 11.60 -12.43 -14.11
C HIS A 123 11.63 -11.13 -14.94
N HIS A 124 12.64 -10.29 -14.77
CA HIS A 124 12.77 -9.06 -15.56
C HIS A 124 12.98 -9.34 -17.05
N LEU A 125 13.88 -10.26 -17.38
CA LEU A 125 14.15 -10.69 -18.76
C LEU A 125 12.89 -11.29 -19.42
N HIS A 126 12.17 -12.13 -18.69
CA HIS A 126 10.92 -12.72 -19.18
C HIS A 126 9.86 -11.65 -19.49
N GLN A 127 9.72 -10.65 -18.62
CA GLN A 127 8.80 -9.53 -18.88
C GLN A 127 9.20 -8.72 -20.11
N GLN A 128 10.49 -8.47 -20.31
CA GLN A 128 10.97 -7.77 -21.50
C GLN A 128 10.69 -8.57 -22.78
N GLN A 129 10.93 -9.88 -22.76
CA GLN A 129 10.63 -10.76 -23.90
C GLN A 129 9.13 -10.78 -24.23
N GLN A 130 8.27 -10.89 -23.22
CA GLN A 130 6.82 -10.81 -23.42
C GLN A 130 6.39 -9.48 -24.04
N GLN A 131 6.95 -8.35 -23.56
CA GLN A 131 6.67 -7.03 -24.12
C GLN A 131 7.12 -6.92 -25.58
N GLN A 132 8.29 -7.44 -25.92
CA GLN A 132 8.79 -7.48 -27.29
C GLN A 132 7.89 -8.32 -28.20
N GLN A 133 7.47 -9.50 -27.74
CA GLN A 133 6.55 -10.36 -28.50
C GLN A 133 5.20 -9.68 -28.74
N GLN A 134 4.65 -9.00 -27.74
CA GLN A 134 3.41 -8.23 -27.88
C GLN A 134 3.55 -7.09 -28.90
N GLN A 135 4.68 -6.36 -28.87
CA GLN A 135 4.95 -5.31 -29.85
C GLN A 135 5.08 -5.85 -31.28
N GLN A 136 5.77 -6.99 -31.46
CA GLN A 136 5.89 -7.64 -32.76
C GLN A 136 4.52 -8.10 -33.30
N GLN A 137 3.68 -8.69 -32.45
CA GLN A 137 2.33 -9.10 -32.82
C GLN A 137 1.47 -7.90 -33.24
N GLN A 138 1.54 -6.79 -32.51
CA GLN A 138 0.83 -5.56 -32.87
C GLN A 138 1.30 -5.00 -34.21
N GLN A 139 2.60 -4.99 -34.47
CA GLN A 139 3.15 -4.55 -35.77
C GLN A 139 2.67 -5.44 -36.92
N GLN A 140 2.68 -6.76 -36.74
CA GLN A 140 2.18 -7.71 -37.75
C GLN A 140 0.69 -7.50 -38.03
N GLN A 141 -0.13 -7.27 -37.00
CA GLN A 141 -1.56 -6.98 -37.17
C GLN A 141 -1.79 -5.68 -37.93
N GLN A 142 -1.04 -4.61 -37.62
CA GLN A 142 -1.12 -3.34 -38.35
C GLN A 142 -0.74 -3.50 -39.82
N GLN A 143 0.32 -4.27 -40.11
CA GLN A 143 0.73 -4.57 -41.49
C GLN A 143 -0.37 -5.32 -42.24
N GLN A 144 -0.96 -6.36 -41.65
CA GLN A 144 -2.05 -7.11 -42.26
C GLN A 144 -3.29 -6.23 -42.54
N GLN A 145 -3.67 -5.37 -41.59
CA GLN A 145 -4.78 -4.41 -41.77
C GLN A 145 -4.49 -3.42 -42.91
N SER A 146 -3.26 -2.91 -43.00
CA SER A 146 -2.87 -1.98 -44.08
C SER A 146 -2.89 -2.63 -45.47
N GLN A 147 -2.52 -3.91 -45.56
CA GLN A 147 -2.58 -4.69 -46.81
C GLN A 147 -4.04 -4.97 -47.22
N GLN A 148 -4.89 -5.35 -46.27
CA GLN A 148 -6.32 -5.57 -46.52
C GLN A 148 -7.03 -4.29 -46.97
N THR A 149 -6.72 -3.16 -46.33
CA THR A 149 -7.30 -1.85 -46.70
C THR A 149 -6.88 -1.44 -48.11
N SER A 150 -5.61 -1.63 -48.46
CA SER A 150 -5.09 -1.35 -49.80
C SER A 150 -5.76 -2.22 -50.88
N GLN A 151 -5.97 -3.51 -50.61
CA GLN A 151 -6.66 -4.41 -51.53
C GLN A 151 -8.14 -4.04 -51.73
N GLN A 152 -8.86 -3.69 -50.65
CA GLN A 152 -10.25 -3.23 -50.73
C GLN A 152 -10.41 -1.93 -51.53
N GLN A 153 -9.46 -0.99 -51.40
CA GLN A 153 -9.46 0.26 -52.18
C GLN A 153 -9.23 0.03 -53.69
N VAL A 154 -8.47 -1.00 -54.06
CA VAL A 154 -8.26 -1.39 -55.46
C VAL A 154 -9.49 -2.10 -56.02
N SER A 155 -10.14 -2.97 -55.25
CA SER A 155 -11.37 -3.66 -55.67
C SER A 155 -12.58 -2.74 -55.87
N ASN A 156 -12.70 -1.65 -55.09
CA ASN A 156 -13.81 -0.69 -55.21
C ASN A 156 -13.63 0.35 -56.34
N ARG A 157 -12.52 0.30 -57.10
CA ARG A 157 -12.24 1.22 -58.23
C ARG A 157 -12.50 0.61 -59.62
N ASN A 158 -12.85 -0.68 -59.68
CA ASN A 158 -13.33 -1.38 -60.89
C ASN A 158 -14.84 -1.57 -60.84
#